data_AF-A0A7G8G3Z7-F1
#
_entry.id   AF-A0A7G8G3Z7-F1
#
_cell.length_a   1.000
_cell.length_b   1.000
_cell.length_c   1.000
_cell.angle_alpha   90.00
_cell.angle_beta   90.00
_cell.angle_gamma   90.00
#
_symmetry.space_group_name_H-M   'P 1'
#
loop_
_entity.id
_entity.type
_entity.pdbx_description
1 polymer ?
#
loop_
_entity_poly.entity_id
_entity_poly.type
_entity_poly.pdbx_seq_one_letter_code
_entity_poly.pdbx_strand_id
1 'polypeptide(L)'
;MICSSDLETGYGINLIKRVHAVSPSCQRLIVLVRETQAVVREAMDAYADGVMFKSSFGTGQGDFIQALQTLAEGQVYYPEEIRRLGAQAPRPDLPPLVEELSRREIEVVSAVALGLSNQGVANQLNISLETVKTHVMNATGKLGAQGRTQLVVKAIVYGLIDPQG
;
A
#
# COMPACT_ATOMS: atom_id res chain seq x y z
N MET A 1 5.78 -9.22 9.82
CA MET A 1 6.63 -8.39 10.70
C MET A 1 5.82 -7.19 11.16
N ILE A 2 5.85 -6.87 12.46
CA ILE A 2 5.26 -5.66 13.02
C ILE A 2 6.37 -4.89 13.74
N CYS A 3 6.48 -3.58 13.54
CA CYS A 3 7.42 -2.74 14.28
C CYS A 3 6.89 -1.35 14.56
N SER A 4 7.40 -0.72 15.62
CA SER A 4 7.21 0.70 15.90
C SER A 4 8.18 1.54 15.06
N SER A 5 7.80 2.79 14.73
CA SER A 5 8.74 3.76 14.16
C SER A 5 9.93 4.00 15.09
N ASP A 6 9.69 3.99 16.39
CA ASP A 6 10.70 4.24 17.41
C ASP A 6 11.09 2.90 18.04
N LEU A 7 12.29 2.41 17.68
CA LEU A 7 12.89 1.20 18.24
C LEU A 7 13.87 1.59 19.36
N GLU A 8 14.18 0.66 20.27
CA GLU A 8 15.20 0.88 21.30
C GLU A 8 16.55 1.29 20.71
N THR A 9 16.89 0.74 19.54
CA THR A 9 18.03 1.16 18.74
C THR A 9 17.64 1.31 17.28
N GLY A 10 17.84 2.52 16.74
CA GLY A 10 17.59 2.84 15.34
C GLY A 10 16.14 3.18 15.02
N TYR A 11 15.84 3.24 13.73
CA TYR A 11 14.57 3.72 13.20
C TYR A 11 13.81 2.60 12.48
N GLY A 12 12.54 2.39 12.84
CA GLY A 12 11.72 1.27 12.32
C GLY A 12 11.67 1.21 10.80
N ILE A 13 11.62 2.37 10.14
CA ILE A 13 11.64 2.48 8.67
C ILE A 13 12.90 1.84 8.07
N ASN A 14 14.07 2.02 8.69
CA ASN A 14 15.30 1.39 8.22
C ASN A 14 15.28 -0.13 8.40
N LEU A 15 14.61 -0.62 9.44
CA LEU A 15 14.40 -2.04 9.64
C LEU A 15 13.51 -2.64 8.55
N ILE A 16 12.45 -1.93 8.14
CA ILE A 16 11.57 -2.36 7.05
C ILE A 16 12.35 -2.49 5.74
N LYS A 17 13.20 -1.51 5.38
CA LYS A 17 14.06 -1.59 4.19
C LYS A 17 14.95 -2.83 4.21
N ARG A 18 15.58 -3.11 5.37
CA ARG A 18 16.45 -4.29 5.54
C ARG A 18 15.65 -5.60 5.42
N VAL A 19 14.47 -5.68 6.04
CA VAL A 19 13.61 -6.85 5.96
C VAL A 19 13.11 -7.06 4.53
N HIS A 20 12.74 -6.00 3.81
CA HIS A 20 12.36 -6.09 2.40
C HIS A 20 13.49 -6.67 1.55
N ALA A 21 14.74 -6.22 1.77
CA ALA A 21 15.89 -6.71 1.02
C ALA A 21 16.20 -8.21 1.26
N VAL A 22 15.97 -8.71 2.48
CA VAL A 22 16.29 -10.10 2.85
C VAL A 22 15.09 -11.04 2.69
N SER A 23 13.87 -10.54 2.85
CA SER A 23 12.62 -11.29 2.76
C SER A 23 11.50 -10.44 2.15
N PRO A 24 11.49 -10.30 0.81
CA PRO A 24 10.49 -9.49 0.11
C PRO A 24 9.04 -9.96 0.36
N SER A 25 8.85 -11.26 0.57
CA SER A 25 7.55 -11.88 0.86
C SER A 25 7.04 -11.65 2.29
N CYS A 26 7.89 -11.21 3.22
CA CYS A 26 7.48 -10.95 4.59
C CYS A 26 6.69 -9.63 4.66
N GLN A 27 5.40 -9.67 4.99
CA GLN A 27 4.62 -8.46 5.14
C GLN A 27 5.07 -7.62 6.33
N ARG A 28 5.02 -6.30 6.17
CA ARG A 28 5.58 -5.31 7.09
C ARG A 28 4.51 -4.29 7.50
N LEU A 29 4.02 -4.42 8.73
CA LEU A 29 3.18 -3.40 9.37
C LEU A 29 4.05 -2.48 10.21
N ILE A 30 3.95 -1.17 10.00
CA ILE A 30 4.58 -0.18 10.87
C ILE A 30 3.54 0.55 11.71
N VAL A 31 3.86 0.71 12.99
CA VAL A 31 3.10 1.55 13.93
C VAL A 31 3.86 2.87 14.08
N LEU A 32 3.28 3.94 13.55
CA LEU A 32 3.81 5.29 13.62
C LEU A 32 3.30 6.00 14.88
N VAL A 33 4.21 6.70 15.56
CA VAL A 33 3.84 7.59 16.67
C VAL A 33 3.37 8.95 16.14
N ARG A 34 3.93 9.40 15.01
CA ARG A 34 3.62 10.70 14.39
C ARG A 34 2.64 10.53 13.24
N GLU A 35 1.55 11.30 13.28
CA GLU A 35 0.46 11.26 12.29
C GLU A 35 0.64 12.31 11.18
N THR A 36 1.83 12.34 10.57
CA THR A 36 2.12 13.31 9.51
C THR A 36 2.21 12.62 8.15
N GLN A 37 1.74 13.29 7.09
CA GLN A 37 1.85 12.78 5.73
C GLN A 37 3.29 12.47 5.32
N ALA A 38 4.27 13.23 5.82
CA ALA A 38 5.68 13.01 5.53
C ALA A 38 6.17 11.65 6.07
N VAL A 39 5.85 11.32 7.33
CA VAL A 39 6.28 10.06 7.95
C VAL A 39 5.53 8.86 7.37
N VAL A 40 4.23 9.03 7.04
CA VAL A 40 3.49 7.97 6.33
C VAL A 40 4.11 7.71 4.96
N ARG A 41 4.42 8.75 4.20
CA ARG A 41 5.08 8.62 2.90
C ARG A 41 6.43 7.92 3.03
N GLU A 42 7.23 8.31 4.01
CA GLU A 42 8.53 7.70 4.27
C GLU A 42 8.42 6.20 4.56
N ALA A 43 7.43 5.79 5.37
CA ALA A 43 7.18 4.38 5.66
C ALA A 43 6.77 3.58 4.41
N MET A 44 5.94 4.19 3.57
CA MET A 44 5.48 3.59 2.31
C MET A 44 6.61 3.46 1.29
N ASP A 45 7.45 4.49 1.18
CA ASP A 45 8.68 4.48 0.37
C ASP A 45 9.67 3.43 0.88
N ALA A 46 9.60 3.08 2.16
CA ALA A 46 10.36 2.01 2.77
C ALA A 46 9.74 0.61 2.63
N TYR A 47 8.72 0.43 1.78
CA TYR A 47 8.06 -0.86 1.51
C TYR A 47 7.18 -1.40 2.66
N ALA A 48 6.63 -0.52 3.51
CA ALA A 48 5.60 -0.93 4.46
C ALA A 48 4.34 -1.41 3.71
N ASP A 49 3.81 -2.57 4.08
CA ASP A 49 2.56 -3.14 3.56
C ASP A 49 1.34 -2.68 4.36
N GLY A 50 1.57 -2.09 5.52
CA GLY A 50 0.53 -1.44 6.31
C GLY A 50 1.14 -0.38 7.19
N VAL A 51 0.35 0.66 7.43
CA VAL A 51 0.66 1.73 8.38
C VAL A 51 -0.46 1.78 9.41
N MET A 52 -0.12 2.00 10.66
CA MET A 52 -1.07 2.30 11.73
C MET A 52 -0.54 3.42 12.59
N PHE A 53 -1.42 4.16 13.24
CA PHE A 53 -1.02 5.15 14.24
C PHE A 53 -1.19 4.58 15.64
N LYS A 54 -0.22 4.86 16.52
CA LYS A 54 -0.27 4.41 17.92
C LYS A 54 -1.50 4.95 18.66
N SER A 55 -1.96 6.14 18.29
CA SER A 55 -3.18 6.80 18.79
C SER A 55 -4.47 6.06 18.44
N SER A 56 -4.49 5.30 17.32
CA SER A 56 -5.66 4.52 16.92
C SER A 56 -5.90 3.31 17.83
N PHE A 57 -4.92 2.88 18.61
CA PHE A 57 -5.08 1.74 19.51
C PHE A 57 -6.10 1.99 20.62
N GLY A 58 -7.07 1.08 20.76
CA GLY A 58 -8.08 1.12 21.82
C GLY A 58 -9.17 2.18 21.63
N THR A 59 -9.16 2.92 20.53
CA THR A 59 -10.16 3.97 20.23
C THR A 59 -11.33 3.47 19.37
N GLY A 60 -11.21 2.27 18.79
CA GLY A 60 -12.13 1.76 17.78
C GLY A 60 -11.95 2.39 16.39
N GLN A 61 -11.12 3.44 16.26
CA GLN A 61 -10.81 4.15 15.00
C GLN A 61 -9.61 3.53 14.26
N GLY A 62 -9.55 2.20 14.25
CA GLY A 62 -8.45 1.42 13.71
C GLY A 62 -8.45 0.03 14.33
N ASP A 63 -8.77 -0.99 13.54
CA ASP A 63 -8.82 -2.36 14.01
C ASP A 63 -7.47 -3.03 13.76
N PHE A 64 -6.62 -3.05 14.79
CA PHE A 64 -5.34 -3.73 14.76
C PHE A 64 -5.49 -5.21 14.40
N ILE A 65 -6.55 -5.87 14.87
CA ILE A 65 -6.81 -7.27 14.56
C ILE A 65 -7.19 -7.41 13.10
N GLN A 66 -8.08 -6.57 12.58
CA GLN A 66 -8.43 -6.54 11.16
C GLN A 66 -7.21 -6.24 10.30
N ALA A 67 -6.34 -5.29 10.69
CA ALA A 67 -5.11 -4.97 9.98
C ALA A 67 -4.18 -6.18 9.90
N LEU A 68 -4.02 -6.91 11.01
CA LEU A 68 -3.22 -8.14 11.04
C LEU A 68 -3.83 -9.26 10.21
N GLN A 69 -5.15 -9.46 10.26
CA GLN A 69 -5.85 -10.48 9.48
C GLN A 69 -5.76 -10.17 7.98
N THR A 70 -6.04 -8.91 7.60
CA THR A 70 -5.91 -8.39 6.23
C THR A 70 -4.51 -8.64 5.71
N LEU A 71 -3.50 -8.24 6.47
CA LEU A 71 -2.12 -8.52 6.11
C LEU A 71 -1.92 -10.04 5.98
N ALA A 72 -2.16 -10.84 7.02
CA ALA A 72 -1.92 -12.28 7.00
C ALA A 72 -2.51 -13.04 5.79
N GLU A 73 -3.62 -12.56 5.22
CA GLU A 73 -4.24 -13.06 3.99
C GLU A 73 -3.54 -12.62 2.67
N GLY A 74 -2.36 -12.02 2.77
CA GLY A 74 -1.64 -11.43 1.65
C GLY A 74 -2.21 -10.08 1.19
N GLN A 75 -3.17 -9.51 1.93
CA GLN A 75 -3.85 -8.28 1.56
C GLN A 75 -3.14 -7.05 2.10
N VAL A 76 -3.59 -5.86 1.72
CA VAL A 76 -2.99 -4.58 2.10
C VAL A 76 -3.95 -3.81 2.99
N TYR A 77 -3.45 -3.27 4.11
CA TYR A 77 -4.27 -2.49 5.05
C TYR A 77 -3.91 -1.00 4.99
N TYR A 78 -4.95 -0.14 4.88
CA TYR A 78 -4.81 1.31 4.88
C TYR A 78 -5.56 1.94 6.06
N PRO A 79 -4.94 2.89 6.78
CA PRO A 79 -5.67 3.78 7.69
C PRO A 79 -6.77 4.55 6.97
N GLU A 80 -7.85 4.87 7.69
CA GLU A 80 -8.98 5.62 7.16
C GLU A 80 -8.56 6.98 6.56
N GLU A 81 -7.56 7.63 7.14
CA GLU A 81 -7.03 8.92 6.69
C GLU A 81 -6.45 8.82 5.28
N ILE A 82 -5.76 7.71 4.97
CA ILE A 82 -5.21 7.46 3.63
C ILE A 82 -6.34 7.17 2.63
N ARG A 83 -7.38 6.45 3.04
CA ARG A 83 -8.57 6.26 2.21
C ARG A 83 -9.28 7.60 1.95
N ARG A 84 -9.37 8.48 2.95
CA ARG A 84 -9.97 9.82 2.82
C ARG A 84 -9.17 10.76 1.92
N LEU A 85 -7.84 10.67 1.92
CA LEU A 85 -7.00 11.39 0.95
C LEU A 85 -7.31 10.98 -0.48
N GLY A 86 -7.75 9.74 -0.69
CA GLY A 86 -8.19 9.24 -1.97
C GLY A 86 -9.53 9.72 -2.47
N ALA A 87 -10.46 9.97 -1.54
CA ALA A 87 -11.80 10.46 -1.86
C ALA A 87 -11.83 11.95 -2.27
N GLN A 88 -10.71 12.67 -2.13
CA GLN A 88 -10.58 14.04 -2.64
C GLN A 88 -10.10 13.95 -4.10
N ALA A 89 -10.90 14.52 -5.02
CA ALA A 89 -10.67 14.56 -6.47
C ALA A 89 -9.19 14.77 -6.88
N PRO A 90 -8.78 14.30 -8.09
CA PRO A 90 -7.38 14.34 -8.53
C PRO A 90 -6.78 15.72 -8.30
N ARG A 91 -5.69 15.75 -7.52
CA ARG A 91 -5.04 17.00 -7.16
C ARG A 91 -4.42 17.60 -8.42
N PRO A 92 -4.79 18.83 -8.82
CA PRO A 92 -4.25 19.49 -10.01
C PRO A 92 -2.74 19.72 -9.94
N ASP A 93 -2.14 19.63 -8.75
CA ASP A 93 -0.72 19.87 -8.50
C ASP A 93 0.14 18.60 -8.54
N LEU A 94 -0.42 17.44 -8.91
CA LEU A 94 0.38 16.22 -9.05
C LEU A 94 1.26 16.29 -10.31
N PRO A 95 2.53 15.88 -10.22
CA PRO A 95 3.37 15.78 -11.41
C PRO A 95 2.74 14.82 -12.41
N PRO A 96 2.82 15.08 -13.73
CA PRO A 96 2.26 14.19 -14.73
C PRO A 96 2.87 12.80 -14.61
N LEU A 97 2.06 11.77 -14.88
CA LEU A 97 2.55 10.40 -14.97
C LEU A 97 3.56 10.28 -16.10
N VAL A 98 4.59 9.46 -15.89
CA VAL A 98 5.59 9.16 -16.93
C VAL A 98 4.92 8.47 -18.12
N GLU A 99 3.92 7.63 -17.83
CA GLU A 99 3.07 6.99 -18.82
C GLU A 99 1.70 6.70 -18.18
N GLU A 100 0.62 6.79 -18.97
CA GLU A 100 -0.72 6.43 -18.50
C GLU A 100 -0.84 4.91 -18.26
N LEU A 101 -1.63 4.54 -17.26
CA LEU A 101 -1.98 3.14 -17.05
C LEU A 101 -3.00 2.72 -18.11
N SER A 102 -2.75 1.57 -18.72
CA SER A 102 -3.73 0.89 -19.57
C SER A 102 -4.95 0.46 -18.76
N ARG A 103 -6.08 0.24 -19.45
CA ARG A 103 -7.31 -0.28 -18.80
C ARG A 103 -7.05 -1.54 -17.97
N ARG A 104 -6.23 -2.45 -18.49
CA ARG A 104 -5.93 -3.71 -17.79
C ARG A 104 -5.06 -3.50 -16.56
N GLU A 105 -4.12 -2.55 -16.61
CA GLU A 105 -3.34 -2.15 -15.44
C GLU A 105 -4.24 -1.51 -14.37
N ILE A 106 -5.19 -0.67 -14.76
CA ILE A 106 -6.19 -0.08 -13.84
C ILE A 106 -7.02 -1.19 -13.17
N GLU A 107 -7.57 -2.14 -13.93
CA GLU A 107 -8.36 -3.26 -13.38
C GLU A 107 -7.55 -4.09 -12.37
N VAL A 108 -6.29 -4.39 -12.69
CA VAL A 108 -5.39 -5.10 -11.78
C VAL A 108 -5.13 -4.28 -10.52
N VAL A 109 -4.82 -2.99 -10.65
CA VAL A 109 -4.55 -2.10 -9.52
C VAL A 109 -5.79 -1.91 -8.64
N SER A 110 -7.00 -1.86 -9.21
CA SER A 110 -8.25 -1.84 -8.45
C SER A 110 -8.43 -3.11 -7.62
N ALA A 111 -8.22 -4.29 -8.21
CA ALA A 111 -8.30 -5.55 -7.49
C ALA A 111 -7.24 -5.64 -6.36
N VAL A 112 -6.04 -5.11 -6.61
CA VAL A 112 -4.98 -4.97 -5.61
C VAL A 112 -5.40 -4.02 -4.48
N ALA A 113 -6.13 -2.95 -4.79
CA ALA A 113 -6.62 -1.98 -3.81
C ALA A 113 -7.72 -2.56 -2.90
N LEU A 114 -8.51 -3.51 -3.41
CA LEU A 114 -9.42 -4.36 -2.62
C LEU A 114 -8.66 -5.37 -1.72
N GLY A 115 -7.33 -5.34 -1.77
CA GLY A 115 -6.45 -6.18 -0.99
C GLY A 115 -5.93 -7.39 -1.76
N LEU A 116 -6.56 -7.83 -2.85
CA LEU A 116 -6.41 -9.20 -3.36
C LEU A 116 -4.98 -9.59 -3.71
N SER A 117 -4.47 -10.69 -3.15
CA SER A 117 -3.17 -11.27 -3.55
C SER A 117 -3.08 -11.46 -5.07
N ASN A 118 -1.86 -11.56 -5.64
CA ASN A 118 -1.73 -11.75 -7.10
C ASN A 118 -2.48 -13.00 -7.61
N GLN A 119 -2.60 -14.04 -6.76
CA GLN A 119 -3.42 -15.20 -7.06
C GLN A 119 -4.92 -14.87 -7.01
N GLY A 120 -5.36 -14.09 -6.03
CA GLY A 120 -6.73 -13.58 -5.95
C GLY A 120 -7.12 -12.74 -7.17
N VAL A 121 -6.24 -11.83 -7.58
CA VAL A 121 -6.43 -11.01 -8.80
C VAL A 121 -6.49 -11.89 -10.04
N ALA A 122 -5.61 -12.88 -10.15
CA ALA A 122 -5.58 -13.82 -11.28
C ALA A 122 -6.92 -14.57 -11.41
N ASN A 123 -7.44 -15.06 -10.28
CA ASN A 123 -8.72 -15.75 -10.23
C ASN A 123 -9.88 -14.82 -10.57
N GLN A 124 -9.91 -13.61 -10.01
CA GLN A 124 -10.99 -12.64 -10.23
C GLN A 124 -11.05 -12.15 -11.69
N LEU A 125 -9.88 -11.88 -12.27
CA LEU A 125 -9.77 -11.33 -13.62
C LEU A 125 -9.61 -12.41 -14.71
N ASN A 126 -9.68 -13.69 -14.33
CA ASN A 126 -9.51 -14.87 -15.18
C ASN A 126 -8.27 -14.80 -16.09
N ILE A 127 -7.12 -14.50 -15.51
CA ILE A 127 -5.82 -14.44 -16.20
C ILE A 127 -4.75 -15.19 -15.41
N SER A 128 -3.61 -15.46 -16.04
CA SER A 128 -2.51 -16.16 -15.37
C SER A 128 -1.87 -15.31 -14.26
N LEU A 129 -1.34 -15.98 -13.22
CA LEU A 129 -0.56 -15.34 -12.15
C LEU A 129 0.63 -14.53 -12.71
N GLU A 130 1.26 -15.02 -13.77
CA GLU A 130 2.38 -14.36 -14.43
C GLU A 130 1.93 -13.06 -15.13
N THR A 131 0.78 -13.09 -15.82
CA THR A 131 0.16 -11.91 -16.41
C THR A 131 -0.15 -10.84 -15.35
N VAL A 132 -0.66 -11.24 -14.17
CA VAL A 132 -0.88 -10.31 -13.04
C VAL A 132 0.42 -9.69 -12.57
N LYS A 133 1.48 -10.50 -12.37
CA LYS A 133 2.80 -9.97 -11.95
C LYS A 133 3.34 -8.94 -12.93
N THR A 134 3.20 -9.19 -14.24
CA THR A 134 3.61 -8.25 -15.29
C THR A 134 2.82 -6.94 -15.21
N HIS A 135 1.49 -7.00 -15.10
CA HIS A 135 0.68 -5.79 -14.96
C HIS A 135 1.01 -5.00 -13.69
N VAL A 136 1.19 -5.67 -12.55
CA VAL A 136 1.59 -5.02 -11.29
C VAL A 136 2.96 -4.36 -11.43
N MET A 137 3.94 -5.03 -12.04
CA MET A 137 5.28 -4.49 -12.27
C MET A 137 5.24 -3.25 -13.18
N ASN A 138 4.51 -3.32 -14.29
CA ASN A 138 4.39 -2.20 -15.21
C ASN A 138 3.69 -1.00 -14.56
N ALA A 139 2.53 -1.22 -13.92
CA ALA A 139 1.82 -0.16 -13.20
C ALA A 139 2.69 0.47 -12.10
N THR A 140 3.49 -0.34 -11.40
CA THR A 140 4.42 0.13 -10.36
C THR A 140 5.46 1.07 -10.97
N GLY A 141 6.05 0.68 -12.10
CA GLY A 141 7.00 1.51 -12.83
C GLY A 141 6.38 2.83 -13.32
N LYS A 142 5.19 2.77 -13.94
CA LYS A 142 4.48 3.94 -14.49
C LYS A 142 4.10 4.97 -13.42
N LEU A 143 3.67 4.49 -12.24
CA LEU A 143 3.37 5.37 -11.09
C LEU A 143 4.64 5.78 -10.31
N GLY A 144 5.82 5.25 -10.65
CA GLY A 144 7.04 5.42 -9.86
C GLY A 144 6.86 4.94 -8.43
N ALA A 145 6.06 3.91 -8.23
CA ALA A 145 5.88 3.26 -6.94
C ALA A 145 7.07 2.31 -6.67
N GLN A 146 7.39 2.12 -5.41
CA GLN A 146 8.45 1.25 -4.92
C GLN A 146 7.86 -0.04 -4.35
N GLY A 147 6.58 -0.07 -4.00
CA GLY A 147 5.92 -1.28 -3.52
C GLY A 147 4.44 -1.30 -3.82
N ARG A 148 3.84 -2.45 -3.55
CA ARG A 148 2.41 -2.72 -3.77
C ARG A 148 1.51 -1.71 -3.05
N THR A 149 1.84 -1.35 -1.83
CA THR A 149 1.13 -0.34 -1.02
C THR A 149 1.21 1.04 -1.67
N GLN A 150 2.41 1.44 -2.10
CA GLN A 150 2.62 2.74 -2.72
C GLN A 150 1.97 2.81 -4.11
N LEU A 151 1.93 1.69 -4.84
CA LEU A 151 1.21 1.56 -6.10
C LEU A 151 -0.26 1.94 -5.93
N VAL A 152 -0.95 1.34 -4.95
CA VAL A 152 -2.36 1.63 -4.69
C VAL A 152 -2.56 3.06 -4.22
N VAL A 153 -1.77 3.52 -3.24
CA VAL A 153 -1.91 4.90 -2.73
C VAL A 153 -1.73 5.92 -3.85
N LYS A 154 -0.74 5.72 -4.73
CA LYS A 154 -0.57 6.59 -5.89
C LYS A 154 -1.75 6.48 -6.84
N ALA A 155 -2.21 5.29 -7.19
CA ALA A 155 -3.33 5.12 -8.10
C ALA A 155 -4.60 5.82 -7.61
N ILE A 156 -4.87 5.76 -6.30
CA ILE A 156 -5.95 6.49 -5.65
C ILE A 156 -5.71 8.02 -5.72
N VAL A 157 -4.52 8.49 -5.32
CA VAL A 157 -4.19 9.94 -5.29
C VAL A 157 -4.24 10.58 -6.69
N TYR A 158 -3.87 9.82 -7.72
CA TYR A 158 -4.01 10.23 -9.13
C TYR A 158 -5.44 10.08 -9.67
N GLY A 159 -6.39 9.61 -8.88
CA GLY A 159 -7.79 9.44 -9.29
C GLY A 159 -8.01 8.32 -10.31
N LEU A 160 -7.09 7.35 -10.40
CA LEU A 160 -7.14 6.25 -11.36
C LEU A 160 -8.06 5.11 -10.90
N ILE A 161 -8.26 4.98 -9.58
CA ILE A 161 -9.08 3.94 -8.95
C ILE A 161 -9.83 4.50 -7.74
N ASP A 162 -10.99 3.92 -7.42
CA ASP A 162 -11.70 4.13 -6.17
C ASP A 162 -11.40 2.96 -5.21
N PRO A 163 -10.87 3.20 -4.00
CA PRO A 163 -10.63 2.15 -3.01
C PRO A 163 -11.90 1.50 -2.45
N GLN A 164 -13.09 2.04 -2.73
CA GLN A 164 -14.37 1.48 -2.28
C GLN A 164 -15.16 0.74 -3.38
N GLY A 165 -14.70 0.81 -4.64
CA GLY A 165 -15.39 0.22 -5.79
C GLY A 165 -16.17 1.26 -6.59
#